data_AF-A0A538D795-F1
#
_entry.id   AF-A0A538D795-F1
#
_cell.length_a   1.000
_cell.length_b   1.000
_cell.length_c   1.000
_cell.angle_alpha   90.00
_cell.angle_beta   90.00
_cell.angle_gamma   90.00
#
_symmetry.space_group_name_H-M   'P 1'
#
loop_
_entity.id
_entity.type
_entity.pdbx_description
1 polymer ?
#
loop_
_entity_poly.entity_id
_entity_poly.type
_entity_poly.pdbx_seq_one_letter_code
_entity_poly.pdbx_strand_id
1 'polypeptide(L)'
;MNLAEVAGFFPAAFGQTPDPMTYARAKGDLGPQYSIDYVVPGGNDVSFKIHQDLYPYAKPGGWTYMPKGQPIFDMTTHGGWFTDARLKGILVAHGLPKAPPTTSSKTSSSAGFFSTGKIGLLVLVLFGIGAAAVLTRRHLRSSTT
;
A
#
# COMPACT_ATOMS: atom_id res chain seq x y z
N MET A 1 8.82 -18.07 -20.60
CA MET A 1 8.22 -18.12 -19.24
C MET A 1 7.38 -16.89 -19.01
N ASN A 2 6.28 -17.03 -18.29
CA ASN A 2 5.34 -15.95 -17.96
C ASN A 2 5.49 -15.54 -16.49
N LEU A 3 5.26 -14.26 -16.16
CA LEU A 3 5.25 -13.72 -14.80
C LEU A 3 4.29 -14.47 -13.87
N ALA A 4 3.09 -14.80 -14.34
CA ALA A 4 2.09 -15.50 -13.52
C ALA A 4 2.60 -16.86 -12.99
N GLU A 5 3.40 -17.56 -13.78
CA GLU A 5 3.97 -18.86 -13.40
C GLU A 5 5.01 -18.70 -12.28
N VAL A 6 5.99 -17.82 -12.46
CA VAL A 6 7.07 -17.61 -11.47
C VAL A 6 6.61 -16.83 -10.23
N ALA A 7 5.47 -16.12 -10.33
CA ALA A 7 4.84 -15.50 -9.18
C ALA A 7 3.99 -16.50 -8.37
N GLY A 8 3.82 -17.73 -8.84
CA GLY A 8 3.02 -18.76 -8.16
C GLY A 8 1.52 -18.50 -8.25
N PHE A 9 1.04 -17.78 -9.28
CA PHE A 9 -0.38 -17.43 -9.41
C PHE A 9 -1.27 -18.68 -9.40
N PHE A 10 -0.94 -19.71 -10.18
CA PHE A 10 -1.80 -20.89 -10.32
C PHE A 10 -1.97 -21.70 -9.02
N PRO A 11 -0.89 -22.14 -8.32
CA PRO A 11 -1.07 -22.81 -7.03
C PRO A 11 -1.71 -21.92 -5.98
N ALA A 12 -1.41 -20.61 -5.97
CA ALA A 12 -2.02 -19.68 -5.03
C ALA A 12 -3.53 -19.44 -5.32
N ALA A 13 -3.94 -19.43 -6.58
CA ALA A 13 -5.32 -19.19 -6.96
C ALA A 13 -6.19 -20.45 -6.85
N PHE A 14 -5.67 -21.60 -7.29
CA PHE A 14 -6.48 -22.82 -7.47
C PHE A 14 -6.09 -23.99 -6.56
N GLY A 15 -4.95 -23.90 -5.87
CA GLY A 15 -4.36 -25.04 -5.15
C GLY A 15 -3.75 -26.08 -6.10
N GLN A 16 -2.75 -26.82 -5.62
CA GLN A 16 -2.08 -27.91 -6.37
C GLN A 16 -1.67 -29.04 -5.43
N THR A 17 -1.40 -30.23 -5.99
CA THR A 17 -0.86 -31.38 -5.24
C THR A 17 0.40 -31.92 -5.93
N PRO A 18 1.55 -31.99 -5.23
CA PRO A 18 1.78 -31.49 -3.87
C PRO A 18 1.61 -29.97 -3.79
N ASP A 19 1.22 -29.45 -2.62
CA ASP A 19 1.02 -28.01 -2.42
C ASP A 19 2.39 -27.30 -2.34
N PRO A 20 2.73 -26.42 -3.31
CA PRO A 20 3.98 -25.69 -3.27
C PRO A 20 3.89 -24.42 -2.38
N MET A 21 2.71 -24.08 -1.88
CA MET A 21 2.49 -22.90 -1.04
C MET A 21 2.94 -23.17 0.39
N THR A 22 3.40 -22.11 1.07
CA THR A 22 3.68 -22.14 2.51
C THR A 22 2.90 -21.06 3.24
N TYR A 23 2.46 -21.34 4.46
CA TYR A 23 1.83 -20.34 5.32
C TYR A 23 2.86 -19.46 6.04
N ALA A 24 4.11 -19.90 6.10
CA ALA A 24 5.17 -19.17 6.78
C ALA A 24 5.71 -18.06 5.86
N ARG A 25 5.55 -16.82 6.31
CA ARG A 25 6.24 -15.66 5.71
C ARG A 25 7.75 -15.88 5.78
N ALA A 26 8.47 -15.47 4.73
CA ALA A 26 9.92 -15.49 4.73
C ALA A 26 10.47 -14.69 5.93
N LYS A 27 11.49 -15.23 6.60
CA LYS A 27 12.13 -14.56 7.73
C LYS A 27 13.04 -13.45 7.23
N GLY A 28 13.13 -12.37 7.99
CA GLY A 28 14.02 -11.24 7.72
C GLY A 28 13.37 -10.12 6.90
N ASP A 29 14.22 -9.26 6.34
CA ASP A 29 13.78 -8.15 5.50
C ASP A 29 13.42 -8.65 4.09
N LEU A 30 12.19 -8.33 3.67
CA LEU A 30 11.69 -8.67 2.33
C LEU A 30 12.06 -7.60 1.28
N GLY A 31 12.56 -6.45 1.73
CA GLY A 31 12.76 -5.27 0.91
C GLY A 31 11.43 -4.62 0.50
N PRO A 32 11.47 -3.72 -0.50
CA PRO A 32 10.29 -3.04 -1.01
C PRO A 32 9.21 -4.01 -1.51
N GLN A 33 7.97 -3.75 -1.10
CA GLN A 33 6.79 -4.45 -1.58
C GLN A 33 6.31 -3.87 -2.91
N TYR A 34 5.95 -4.75 -3.82
CA TYR A 34 5.24 -4.45 -5.05
C TYR A 34 3.92 -5.22 -5.05
N SER A 35 2.98 -4.82 -5.90
CA SER A 35 1.71 -5.51 -6.07
C SER A 35 1.48 -5.89 -7.52
N ILE A 36 0.75 -6.99 -7.73
CA ILE A 36 0.07 -7.30 -8.98
C ILE A 36 -1.42 -7.38 -8.67
N ASP A 37 -2.21 -6.62 -9.44
CA ASP A 37 -3.66 -6.74 -9.49
C ASP A 37 -4.03 -7.44 -10.81
N TYR A 38 -4.36 -8.72 -10.72
CA TYR A 38 -4.77 -9.53 -11.86
C TYR A 38 -6.23 -9.24 -12.21
N VAL A 39 -6.51 -9.20 -13.50
CA VAL A 39 -7.88 -9.25 -14.05
C VAL A 39 -8.04 -10.60 -14.75
N VAL A 40 -8.82 -11.50 -14.14
CA VAL A 40 -9.06 -12.85 -14.65
C VAL A 40 -10.40 -12.87 -15.40
N PRO A 41 -10.42 -13.17 -16.71
CA PRO A 41 -11.67 -13.27 -17.45
C PRO A 41 -12.53 -14.45 -16.97
N GLY A 42 -13.81 -14.17 -16.66
CA GLY A 42 -14.81 -15.14 -16.24
C GLY A 42 -15.74 -15.63 -17.35
N GLY A 43 -15.70 -15.00 -18.53
CA GLY A 43 -16.73 -15.13 -19.57
C GLY A 43 -17.94 -14.23 -19.29
N ASN A 44 -18.82 -14.07 -20.29
CA ASN A 44 -20.05 -13.25 -20.20
C ASN A 44 -19.83 -11.84 -19.60
N ASP A 45 -18.77 -11.15 -20.03
CA ASP A 45 -18.37 -9.83 -19.54
C ASP A 45 -18.05 -9.74 -18.03
N VAL A 46 -17.90 -10.89 -17.35
CA VAL A 46 -17.47 -10.96 -15.95
C VAL A 46 -15.94 -11.06 -15.87
N SER A 47 -15.36 -10.34 -14.91
CA SER A 47 -13.94 -10.44 -14.57
C SER A 47 -13.74 -10.49 -13.06
N PHE A 48 -12.78 -11.29 -12.61
CA PHE A 48 -12.36 -11.37 -11.21
C PHE A 48 -11.09 -10.56 -10.99
N LYS A 49 -11.00 -9.89 -9.85
CA LYS A 49 -9.81 -9.13 -9.45
C LYS A 49 -9.10 -9.87 -8.34
N ILE A 50 -7.83 -10.20 -8.56
CA ILE A 50 -7.00 -10.90 -7.58
C ILE A 50 -5.76 -10.06 -7.30
N HIS A 51 -5.54 -9.78 -6.03
CA HIS A 51 -4.36 -9.09 -5.53
C HIS A 51 -3.27 -10.07 -5.11
N GLN A 52 -2.03 -9.73 -5.41
CA GLN A 52 -0.85 -10.46 -4.95
C GLN A 52 0.28 -9.48 -4.62
N ASP A 53 0.96 -9.71 -3.50
CA ASP A 53 2.16 -8.98 -3.10
C ASP A 53 3.42 -9.67 -3.60
N LEU A 54 4.42 -8.87 -3.95
CA LEU A 54 5.71 -9.31 -4.47
C LEU A 54 6.86 -8.65 -3.71
N TYR A 55 7.86 -9.46 -3.41
CA TYR A 55 9.07 -9.10 -2.71
C TYR A 55 10.27 -9.57 -3.53
N PRO A 56 10.57 -8.91 -4.68
CA PRO A 56 11.59 -9.37 -5.62
C PRO A 56 13.02 -9.23 -5.09
N TYR A 57 13.23 -8.41 -4.06
CA TYR A 57 14.55 -8.16 -3.47
C TYR A 57 14.81 -8.97 -2.19
N ALA A 58 13.86 -9.79 -1.75
CA ALA A 58 14.04 -10.69 -0.62
C ALA A 58 15.19 -11.68 -0.87
N LYS A 59 15.79 -12.19 0.21
CA LYS A 59 16.87 -13.19 0.17
C LYS A 59 16.40 -14.52 0.77
N PRO A 60 16.82 -15.68 0.23
CA PRO A 60 17.77 -15.88 -0.89
C PRO A 60 17.16 -15.73 -2.30
N GLY A 61 15.84 -15.67 -2.42
CA GLY A 61 15.12 -15.53 -3.68
C GLY A 61 13.88 -14.65 -3.53
N GLY A 62 13.22 -14.35 -4.65
CA GLY A 62 12.00 -13.55 -4.64
C GLY A 62 10.86 -14.30 -3.94
N TRP A 63 10.04 -13.56 -3.21
CA TRP A 63 8.85 -14.08 -2.55
C TRP A 63 7.59 -13.41 -3.07
N THR A 64 6.49 -14.13 -3.09
CA THR A 64 5.16 -13.58 -3.34
C THR A 64 4.20 -14.03 -2.25
N TYR A 65 3.14 -13.24 -2.05
CA TYR A 65 2.05 -13.57 -1.14
C TYR A 65 0.72 -13.28 -1.80
N MET A 66 -0.16 -14.28 -1.84
CA MET A 66 -1.54 -14.09 -2.24
C MET A 66 -2.44 -14.26 -1.01
N PRO A 67 -3.25 -13.24 -0.65
CA PRO A 67 -4.30 -13.42 0.34
C PRO A 67 -5.23 -14.56 -0.06
N LYS A 68 -5.57 -15.42 0.91
CA LYS A 68 -6.60 -16.47 0.75
C LYS A 68 -7.99 -15.86 0.70
N GLY A 69 -8.94 -16.57 0.10
CA GLY A 69 -10.35 -16.19 0.15
C GLY A 69 -10.77 -15.11 -0.86
N GLN A 70 -9.92 -14.74 -1.81
CA GLN A 70 -10.30 -13.79 -2.85
C GLN A 70 -11.22 -14.49 -3.87
N PRO A 71 -12.36 -13.90 -4.27
CA PRO A 71 -13.29 -14.54 -5.19
C PRO A 71 -12.69 -14.78 -6.58
N ILE A 72 -12.81 -16.00 -7.09
CA ILE A 72 -12.41 -16.36 -8.44
C ILE A 72 -13.33 -17.48 -8.97
N PHE A 73 -14.02 -17.22 -10.08
CA PHE A 73 -15.07 -18.11 -10.59
C PHE A 73 -16.12 -18.44 -9.49
N ASP A 74 -16.41 -19.72 -9.28
CA ASP A 74 -17.32 -20.27 -8.27
C ASP A 74 -16.59 -20.65 -6.95
N MET A 75 -15.36 -20.19 -6.77
CA MET A 75 -14.51 -20.52 -5.64
C MET A 75 -13.74 -19.31 -5.11
N THR A 76 -12.79 -19.57 -4.21
CA THR A 76 -11.91 -18.55 -3.64
C THR A 76 -10.45 -19.01 -3.65
N THR A 77 -9.52 -18.06 -3.72
CA THR A 77 -8.09 -18.35 -3.74
C THR A 77 -7.62 -19.19 -2.56
N HIS A 78 -6.78 -20.18 -2.84
CA HIS A 78 -6.07 -20.97 -1.83
C HIS A 78 -5.16 -20.08 -0.96
N GLY A 79 -4.45 -19.17 -1.62
CA GLY A 79 -3.55 -18.19 -1.02
C GLY A 79 -2.24 -18.79 -0.51
N GLY A 80 -1.47 -17.96 0.21
CA GLY A 80 -0.22 -18.34 0.85
C GLY A 80 1.01 -17.65 0.26
N TRP A 81 2.17 -18.02 0.80
CA TRP A 81 3.47 -17.57 0.35
C TRP A 81 4.06 -18.54 -0.67
N PHE A 82 4.76 -17.99 -1.65
CA PHE A 82 5.46 -18.74 -2.67
C PHE A 82 6.83 -18.11 -2.92
N THR A 83 7.80 -18.92 -3.35
CA THR A 83 9.15 -18.44 -3.67
C THR A 83 9.68 -19.05 -4.95
N ASP A 84 10.33 -18.22 -5.75
CA ASP A 84 11.04 -18.63 -6.95
C ASP A 84 12.26 -17.72 -7.15
N ALA A 85 13.44 -18.32 -7.31
CA ALA A 85 14.69 -17.59 -7.52
C ALA A 85 14.69 -16.76 -8.82
N ARG A 86 13.85 -17.13 -9.79
CA ARG A 86 13.75 -16.48 -11.11
C ARG A 86 12.90 -15.22 -11.10
N LEU A 87 12.06 -15.02 -10.08
CA LEU A 87 11.06 -13.93 -10.01
C LEU A 87 11.67 -12.55 -10.29
N LYS A 88 12.77 -12.22 -9.59
CA LYS A 88 13.44 -10.93 -9.77
C LYS A 88 13.93 -10.73 -11.20
N GLY A 89 14.53 -11.76 -11.80
CA GLY A 89 15.09 -11.68 -13.16
C GLY A 89 14.01 -11.38 -14.19
N ILE A 90 12.85 -12.03 -14.08
CA ILE A 90 11.70 -11.79 -14.97
C ILE A 90 11.16 -10.37 -14.78
N LEU A 91 10.94 -9.92 -13.54
CA LEU A 91 10.45 -8.57 -13.29
C LEU A 91 11.43 -7.50 -13.81
N VAL A 92 12.74 -7.72 -13.67
CA VAL A 92 13.78 -6.83 -14.23
C VAL A 92 13.71 -6.78 -15.75
N ALA A 93 13.49 -7.92 -16.42
CA ALA A 93 13.29 -7.96 -17.86
C ALA A 93 12.04 -7.17 -18.31
N HIS A 94 11.05 -7.02 -17.41
CA HIS A 94 9.85 -6.21 -17.62
C HIS A 94 9.94 -4.77 -17.06
N GLY A 95 11.14 -4.31 -16.71
CA GLY A 95 11.39 -2.92 -16.34
C GLY A 95 11.49 -2.64 -14.83
N LEU A 96 11.42 -3.65 -13.97
CA LEU A 96 11.76 -3.48 -12.56
C LEU A 96 13.25 -3.06 -12.43
N PRO A 97 13.59 -2.09 -11.58
CA PRO A 97 14.98 -1.78 -11.28
C PRO A 97 15.79 -3.00 -10.79
N LYS A 98 17.07 -3.07 -11.14
CA LYS A 98 17.96 -4.17 -10.70
C LYS A 98 18.26 -4.11 -9.20
N ALA A 99 18.28 -2.92 -8.63
CA ALA A 99 18.50 -2.64 -7.23
C ALA A 99 17.25 -2.02 -6.62
N PRO A 100 16.94 -2.30 -5.33
CA PRO A 100 15.82 -1.66 -4.67
C PRO A 100 16.03 -0.15 -4.64
N PRO A 101 14.97 0.66 -4.79
CA PRO A 101 15.07 2.09 -4.59
C PRO A 101 15.60 2.38 -3.18
N THR A 102 16.68 3.14 -3.08
CA THR A 102 17.12 3.68 -1.80
C THR A 102 16.08 4.68 -1.35
N THR A 103 15.36 4.37 -0.27
CA THR A 103 14.59 5.38 0.45
C THR A 103 15.59 6.41 0.95
N SER A 104 15.73 7.53 0.23
CA SER A 104 16.31 8.73 0.78
C SER A 104 15.39 9.14 1.92
N SER A 105 15.73 8.73 3.14
CA SER A 105 15.22 9.38 4.34
C SER A 105 15.51 10.86 4.16
N LYS A 106 14.50 11.64 3.80
CA LYS A 106 14.53 13.07 4.05
C LYS A 106 14.62 13.16 5.56
N THR A 107 15.84 13.24 6.09
CA THR A 107 16.11 13.77 7.41
C THR A 107 15.52 15.18 7.35
N SER A 108 14.27 15.30 7.79
CA SER A 108 13.75 16.58 8.23
C SER A 108 14.62 16.95 9.41
N SER A 109 15.74 17.61 9.11
CA SER A 109 16.53 18.31 10.10
C SER A 109 15.62 19.39 10.65
N SER A 110 14.85 19.06 11.69
CA SER A 110 14.46 20.05 12.69
C SER A 110 15.76 20.45 13.39
N ALA A 111 16.59 21.20 12.67
CA ALA A 111 17.73 21.90 13.23
C ALA A 111 17.11 22.83 14.28
N GLY A 112 17.32 22.46 15.55
CA GLY A 112 16.85 23.22 16.68
C GLY A 112 17.43 24.62 16.61
N PHE A 113 16.55 25.61 16.49
CA PHE A 113 16.84 26.98 16.87
C PHE A 113 16.29 27.21 18.28
N PHE A 114 16.86 26.53 19.26
CA PHE A 114 16.78 26.94 20.66
C PHE A 114 18.20 26.99 21.22
N SER A 115 19.01 27.89 20.66
CA SER A 115 20.22 28.35 21.33
C SER A 115 19.80 29.35 22.40
N THR A 116 19.83 28.88 23.64
CA THR A 116 19.77 29.67 24.86
C THR A 116 20.67 30.91 24.76
N GLY A 117 20.08 32.11 24.81
CA GLY A 117 20.83 33.34 25.07
C GLY A 117 20.32 34.59 24.35
N LYS A 118 19.44 35.34 25.02
CA LYS A 118 19.16 36.79 24.85
C LYS A 118 18.32 37.21 23.62
N ILE A 119 17.01 37.34 23.88
CA ILE A 119 16.07 38.41 23.48
C ILE A 119 16.45 39.26 22.24
N GLY A 120 15.65 39.14 21.19
CA GLY A 120 15.53 40.11 20.09
C GLY A 120 14.14 40.05 19.46
N LEU A 121 13.30 41.01 19.84
CA LEU A 121 11.89 41.24 19.46
C LEU A 121 11.73 41.60 17.96
N LEU A 122 10.70 41.07 17.28
CA LEU A 122 9.80 41.93 16.47
C LEU A 122 8.40 41.30 16.31
N VAL A 123 7.41 42.08 16.72
CA VAL A 123 5.97 41.80 16.80
C VAL A 123 5.28 42.21 15.49
N LEU A 124 4.21 41.52 15.09
CA LEU A 124 3.04 42.19 14.49
C LEU A 124 1.71 41.55 14.94
N VAL A 125 1.05 42.31 15.83
CA VAL A 125 -0.35 42.23 16.30
C VAL A 125 -1.30 42.60 15.15
N LEU A 126 -2.56 42.12 15.16
CA LEU A 126 -3.78 42.95 14.96
C LEU A 126 -5.08 42.13 15.24
N PHE A 127 -5.76 42.50 16.35
CA PHE A 127 -7.23 42.56 16.67
C PHE A 127 -8.13 41.32 16.43
N GLY A 128 -8.88 40.74 17.38
CA GLY A 128 -9.70 41.29 18.49
C GLY A 128 -11.03 41.83 17.92
N ILE A 129 -12.26 41.45 18.28
CA ILE A 129 -12.94 41.12 19.54
C ILE A 129 -14.35 40.60 19.15
N GLY A 130 -14.97 39.70 19.92
CA GLY A 130 -16.43 39.50 19.78
C GLY A 130 -17.06 38.30 20.48
N ALA A 131 -16.49 37.75 21.55
CA ALA A 131 -17.28 36.94 22.47
C ALA A 131 -18.07 37.88 23.39
N ALA A 132 -19.40 37.80 23.37
CA ALA A 132 -20.28 37.77 24.54
C ALA A 132 -21.67 38.35 24.24
N ALA A 133 -22.65 37.50 24.51
CA ALA A 133 -23.79 37.82 25.37
C ALA A 133 -25.00 38.59 24.79
N VAL A 134 -26.11 37.84 24.81
CA VAL A 134 -27.25 38.13 25.69
C VAL A 134 -28.32 39.11 25.15
N LEU A 135 -29.54 38.56 25.21
CA LEU A 135 -30.85 39.21 25.37
C LEU A 135 -31.50 39.86 24.14
N THR A 136 -32.62 39.20 23.78
CA THR A 136 -33.93 39.83 23.53
C THR A 136 -34.01 40.75 22.32
N ARG A 137 -34.97 40.58 21.42
CA ARG A 137 -36.40 40.68 21.70
C ARG A 137 -37.11 40.26 20.42
N ARG A 138 -38.23 39.55 20.61
CA ARG A 138 -39.42 39.50 19.75
C ARG A 138 -39.40 40.48 18.56
N HIS A 139 -39.70 40.02 17.35
CA HIS A 139 -41.02 40.21 16.74
C HIS A 139 -41.09 39.58 15.34
N LEU A 140 -42.21 38.90 15.11
CA LEU A 140 -42.75 38.40 13.85
C LEU A 140 -42.71 39.42 12.70
N ARG A 141 -42.83 38.87 11.47
CA ARG A 141 -43.14 39.46 10.14
C ARG A 141 -41.95 39.32 9.19
N SER A 142 -42.03 38.91 7.93
CA SER A 142 -43.09 38.49 7.00
C SER A 142 -42.31 37.90 5.79
N SER A 143 -42.67 36.72 5.29
CA SER A 143 -43.35 36.51 3.99
C SER A 143 -42.56 36.85 2.71
N THR A 144 -42.62 35.90 1.76
CA THR A 144 -42.65 36.09 0.28
C THR A 144 -41.26 36.11 -0.40
N THR A 145 -40.95 35.31 -1.44
CA THR A 145 -41.76 34.58 -2.45
C THR A 145 -41.17 33.19 -2.68
#